data_AF-A0A926B333-F1
#
_entry.id   AF-A0A926B333-F1
#
_cell.length_a   1.000
_cell.length_b   1.000
_cell.length_c   1.000
_cell.angle_alpha   90.00
_cell.angle_beta   90.00
_cell.angle_gamma   90.00
#
_symmetry.space_group_name_H-M   'P 1'
#
loop_
_entity.id
_entity.type
_entity.pdbx_description
1 polymer ?
#
loop_
_entity_poly.entity_id
_entity_poly.type
_entity_poly.pdbx_seq_one_letter_code
_entity_poly.pdbx_strand_id
1 'polypeptide(L)'
;MNEATEDALVYSPENLISQATTATEHLGYKLVRFYVDDKGLLAKQPTDRIDNFYLSPSGGTLRDADLNIVLYSAKFDIYKGFGRST
;
A
#
# COMPACT_ATOMS: atom_id res chain seq x y z
N MET A 1 -9.64 16.14 -6.29
CA MET A 1 -9.48 14.66 -6.28
C MET A 1 -8.40 14.38 -7.31
N ASN A 2 -7.19 14.02 -6.88
CA ASN A 2 -6.13 13.67 -7.83
C ASN A 2 -6.29 12.19 -8.19
N GLU A 3 -6.62 11.90 -9.44
CA GLU A 3 -6.43 10.57 -10.00
C GLU A 3 -4.94 10.22 -9.89
N ALA A 4 -4.64 9.08 -9.28
CA ALA A 4 -3.32 8.49 -9.38
C ALA A 4 -3.07 8.19 -10.86
N THR A 5 -1.93 8.61 -11.41
CA THR A 5 -1.55 8.25 -12.78
C THR A 5 -1.53 6.72 -12.92
N GLU A 6 -1.85 6.17 -14.09
CA GLU A 6 -1.92 4.72 -14.29
C GLU A 6 -0.63 4.00 -13.82
N ASP A 7 0.54 4.63 -14.01
CA ASP A 7 1.82 4.12 -13.52
C ASP A 7 1.89 3.99 -11.98
N ALA A 8 1.21 4.87 -11.23
CA ALA A 8 1.18 4.85 -9.78
C ALA A 8 0.35 3.68 -9.21
N LEU A 9 -0.50 3.07 -10.03
CA LEU A 9 -1.32 1.92 -9.67
C LEU A 9 -0.60 0.58 -9.94
N VAL A 10 0.55 0.58 -10.61
CA VAL A 10 1.41 -0.61 -10.66
C VAL A 10 2.19 -0.70 -9.34
N TYR A 11 2.21 -1.89 -8.73
CA TYR A 11 2.89 -2.03 -7.44
C TYR A 11 4.41 -1.82 -7.58
N SER A 12 4.90 -0.84 -6.82
CA SER A 12 6.30 -0.68 -6.45
C SER A 12 6.37 -0.14 -5.03
N PRO A 13 7.46 -0.37 -4.28
CA PRO A 13 7.66 0.25 -2.98
C PRO A 13 7.51 1.78 -3.01
N GLU A 14 7.97 2.42 -4.09
CA GLU A 14 7.93 3.86 -4.30
C GLU A 14 6.48 4.34 -4.49
N ASN A 15 5.70 3.64 -5.30
CA ASN A 15 4.28 3.93 -5.51
C ASN A 15 3.45 3.71 -4.25
N LEU A 16 3.75 2.65 -3.47
CA LEU A 16 3.10 2.41 -2.19
C LEU A 16 3.33 3.56 -1.21
N ILE A 17 4.57 3.99 -1.05
CA ILE A 17 4.90 5.13 -0.18
C ILE A 17 4.21 6.39 -0.70
N SER A 18 4.31 6.67 -2.01
CA SER A 18 3.69 7.84 -2.63
C SER A 18 2.18 7.89 -2.38
N GLN A 19 1.45 6.80 -2.65
CA GLN A 19 0.03 6.72 -2.34
C GLN A 19 -0.25 6.89 -0.85
N ALA A 20 0.51 6.22 0.02
CA ALA A 20 0.31 6.28 1.47
C ALA A 20 0.48 7.69 2.06
N THR A 21 1.31 8.56 1.46
CA THR A 21 1.49 9.94 1.95
C THR A 21 0.21 10.79 1.88
N THR A 22 -0.67 10.50 0.90
CA THR A 22 -1.90 11.26 0.66
C THR A 22 -3.17 10.42 0.81
N ALA A 23 -3.03 9.12 1.10
CA ALA A 23 -4.11 8.18 1.29
C ALA A 23 -5.02 8.55 2.47
N THR A 24 -6.31 8.31 2.28
CA THR A 24 -7.30 8.34 3.35
C THR A 24 -6.92 7.35 4.44
N GLU A 25 -7.01 7.81 5.69
CA GLU A 25 -6.87 6.96 6.85
C GLU A 25 -8.22 6.40 7.27
N HIS A 26 -8.26 5.09 7.55
CA HIS A 26 -9.44 4.43 8.09
C HIS A 26 -9.01 3.36 9.09
N LEU A 27 -9.49 3.48 10.34
CA LEU A 27 -9.19 2.54 11.42
C LEU A 27 -7.68 2.27 11.62
N GLY A 28 -6.85 3.29 11.44
CA GLY A 28 -5.40 3.19 11.56
C GLY A 28 -4.67 2.63 10.34
N TYR A 29 -5.38 2.33 9.26
CA TYR A 29 -4.80 1.93 7.97
C TYR A 29 -4.79 3.08 6.97
N LYS A 30 -3.79 3.09 6.08
CA LYS A 30 -3.76 3.90 4.86
C LYS A 30 -4.36 3.08 3.71
N LEU A 31 -5.37 3.63 3.06
CA LEU A 31 -6.04 2.98 1.93
C LEU A 31 -5.31 3.30 0.62
N VAL A 32 -4.77 2.27 -0.02
CA VAL A 32 -4.03 2.37 -1.28
C VAL A 32 -4.64 1.45 -2.33
N ARG A 33 -4.33 1.68 -3.61
CA ARG A 33 -4.92 0.95 -4.73
C ARG A 33 -3.85 0.47 -5.69
N PHE A 34 -3.96 -0.77 -6.14
CA PHE A 34 -3.05 -1.32 -7.13
C PHE A 34 -3.79 -2.18 -8.14
N TYR A 35 -3.22 -2.25 -9.34
CA TYR A 35 -3.58 -3.26 -10.31
C TYR A 35 -3.33 -4.66 -9.74
N VAL A 36 -4.25 -5.57 -10.04
CA VAL A 36 -4.15 -6.98 -9.69
C VAL A 36 -4.21 -7.85 -10.93
N ASP A 37 -3.58 -9.02 -10.86
CA ASP A 37 -3.67 -10.04 -11.90
C ASP A 37 -4.96 -10.88 -11.76
N ASP A 38 -5.14 -11.85 -12.65
CA ASP A 38 -6.32 -12.74 -12.64
C ASP A 38 -6.47 -13.53 -11.34
N LYS A 39 -5.39 -13.67 -10.55
CA LYS A 39 -5.37 -14.37 -9.26
C LYS A 39 -5.57 -13.43 -8.08
N GLY A 40 -5.77 -12.12 -8.31
CA GLY A 40 -5.91 -11.11 -7.27
C GLY A 40 -4.59 -10.71 -6.61
N LEU A 41 -3.45 -11.06 -7.21
CA LEU A 41 -2.13 -10.67 -6.72
C LEU A 41 -1.70 -9.34 -7.35
N LEU A 42 -0.82 -8.60 -6.66
CA LEU A 42 -0.26 -7.33 -7.17
C LEU A 42 0.34 -7.53 -8.57
N ALA A 43 -0.20 -6.83 -9.55
CA ALA A 43 0.25 -6.90 -10.93
C ALA A 43 1.54 -6.10 -11.16
N LYS A 44 2.37 -6.59 -12.09
CA LYS A 44 3.62 -5.94 -12.50
C LYS A 44 3.45 -4.97 -13.68
N GLN A 45 2.27 -4.93 -14.26
CA GLN A 45 1.87 -4.11 -15.41
C GLN A 45 0.42 -3.66 -15.20
N PRO A 46 -0.04 -2.60 -15.89
CA PRO A 46 -1.45 -2.22 -15.88
C PRO A 46 -2.36 -3.38 -16.29
N THR A 47 -3.48 -3.51 -15.59
CA THR A 47 -4.54 -4.50 -15.87
C THR A 47 -5.89 -3.79 -15.89
N ASP A 48 -6.95 -4.51 -16.22
CA ASP A 48 -8.33 -4.02 -16.16
C ASP A 48 -8.91 -4.05 -14.73
N ARG A 49 -8.16 -4.57 -13.75
CA ARG A 49 -8.61 -4.78 -12.38
C ARG A 49 -7.74 -4.04 -11.37
N ILE A 50 -8.37 -3.24 -10.52
CA ILE A 50 -7.73 -2.52 -9.41
C ILE A 50 -8.43 -2.93 -8.12
N ASP A 51 -7.66 -3.30 -7.11
CA ASP A 51 -8.19 -3.58 -5.77
C ASP A 51 -7.67 -2.57 -4.73
N ASN A 52 -8.41 -2.48 -3.62
CA ASN A 52 -8.02 -1.69 -2.45
C ASN A 52 -7.18 -2.56 -1.49
N PHE A 53 -6.19 -1.92 -0.90
CA PHE A 53 -5.31 -2.52 0.09
C PHE A 53 -5.18 -1.64 1.33
N TYR A 54 -4.85 -2.27 2.44
CA TYR A 54 -4.77 -1.65 3.76
C TYR A 54 -3.31 -1.70 4.22
N LEU A 55 -2.62 -0.57 4.14
CA LEU A 55 -1.27 -0.45 4.68
C LEU A 55 -1.36 -0.07 6.15
N SER A 56 -0.82 -0.92 7.02
CA SER A 56 -0.58 -0.59 8.43
C SER A 56 0.67 0.30 8.53
N PRO A 57 0.54 1.58 8.95
CA PRO A 57 1.66 2.51 9.11
C PRO A 57 2.70 2.01 10.13
N SER A 58 2.24 1.27 11.15
CA SER A 58 3.09 0.58 12.11
C SER A 58 3.43 -0.81 11.57
N GLY A 59 4.72 -1.12 11.52
CA GLY A 59 5.23 -2.42 11.07
C GLY A 59 5.18 -2.64 9.56
N GLY A 60 4.64 -1.71 8.76
CA GLY A 60 4.77 -1.75 7.30
C GLY A 60 4.15 -2.98 6.63
N THR A 61 3.00 -3.43 7.13
CA THR A 61 2.26 -4.58 6.59
C THR A 61 1.18 -4.11 5.61
N LEU A 62 1.18 -4.65 4.40
CA LEU A 62 0.11 -4.44 3.42
C LEU A 62 -0.85 -5.63 3.44
N ARG A 63 -2.15 -5.35 3.51
CA ARG A 63 -3.21 -6.36 3.54
C ARG A 63 -4.21 -6.17 2.41
N ASP A 64 -4.84 -7.26 2.00
CA ASP A 64 -5.97 -7.24 1.07
C ASP A 64 -7.29 -6.90 1.79
N ALA A 65 -8.40 -6.94 1.07
CA ALA A 65 -9.75 -6.66 1.59
C ALA A 65 -10.22 -7.65 2.66
N ASP A 66 -9.73 -8.89 2.62
CA ASP A 66 -9.99 -9.93 3.61
C ASP A 66 -8.99 -9.89 4.78
N LEU A 67 -8.14 -8.85 4.82
CA LEU A 67 -7.08 -8.62 5.79
C LEU A 67 -5.98 -9.68 5.80
N ASN A 68 -5.84 -10.49 4.75
CA ASN A 68 -4.70 -11.38 4.59
C ASN A 68 -3.44 -10.54 4.31
N ILE A 69 -2.28 -11.06 4.74
CA ILE A 69 -1.01 -10.39 4.49
C ILE A 69 -0.62 -10.60 3.02
N VAL A 70 -0.56 -9.51 2.28
CA VAL A 70 -0.04 -9.49 0.91
C VAL A 70 1.48 -9.41 0.95
N LEU A 71 2.01 -8.48 1.76
CA LEU A 71 3.43 -8.36 2.02
C LEU A 71 3.72 -7.64 3.34
N TYR A 72 4.95 -7.82 3.80
CA TYR A 72 5.51 -7.16 4.97
C TYR A 72 6.87 -6.58 4.63
N SER A 73 7.11 -5.31 5.00
CA SER A 73 8.43 -4.70 4.91
C SER A 73 8.59 -3.56 5.90
N ALA A 74 9.64 -3.63 6.70
CA ALA A 74 10.03 -2.53 7.59
C ALA A 74 10.41 -1.23 6.85
N LYS A 75 10.50 -1.22 5.50
CA LYS A 75 10.64 0.02 4.71
C LYS A 75 9.39 0.88 4.80
N PHE A 76 8.22 0.26 5.01
CA PHE A 76 6.93 0.94 5.05
C PHE A 76 6.47 1.26 6.48
N ASP A 77 7.27 0.94 7.48
CA ASP A 77 7.01 1.30 8.87
C ASP A 77 7.36 2.77 9.10
N ILE A 78 6.33 3.62 9.14
CA ILE A 78 6.45 5.07 9.31
C ILE A 78 6.97 5.42 10.71
N TYR A 79 6.80 4.51 11.67
CA TYR A 79 7.28 4.70 13.05
C TYR A 79 8.63 4.05 13.31
N LYS A 80 9.31 3.51 12.29
CA LYS A 80 10.62 2.89 12.46
C LYS A 80 11.62 3.91 13.01
N GLY A 81 12.08 3.68 14.24
CA GLY A 81 13.04 4.55 14.93
C GLY A 81 12.40 5.55 15.92
N PHE A 82 11.08 5.69 15.94
CA PHE A 82 10.40 6.38 17.05
C PHE A 82 10.63 5.59 18.35
N GLY A 83 11.23 6.26 19.35
CA GLY A 83 11.58 5.66 20.64
C GLY A 83 13.06 5.31 20.84
N ARG A 84 13.92 5.52 19.85
CA ARG A 84 15.38 5.57 20.11
C ARG A 84 15.73 6.94 20.67
N SER A 85 15.85 7.03 21.99
CA SER A 85 16.54 8.16 22.63
C SER A 85 17.97 8.22 22.10
N THR A 86 18.35 9.36 21.52
CA THR A 86 19.75 9.70 21.23
C THR A 86 20.54 9.85 22.51
#